data_AF-A0A7C1S547-F1
#
_entry.id   AF-A0A7C1S547-F1
#
_cell.length_a   1.000
_cell.length_b   1.000
_cell.length_c   1.000
_cell.angle_alpha   90.00
_cell.angle_beta   90.00
_cell.angle_gamma   90.00
#
_symmetry.space_group_name_H-M   'P 1'
#
loop_
_entity.id
_entity.type
_entity.pdbx_description
1 polymer ?
#
loop_
_entity_poly.entity_id
_entity_poly.type
_entity_poly.pdbx_seq_one_letter_code
_entity_poly.pdbx_strand_id
1 'polypeptide(L)'
;KTDHDLNITAPEYKNNIGETPAESGACGVCHQVHNSRFKFKLWAQGFGNGKKLMNMMCNYCHSKDGIAKNKIPKIYTHPDGMLITNEGKDIKGKPDYFPIYNKVGALTTVGNISCPSCHDVHQWNPRFFRIGDGVNVEGTSENSFLRAQTYNLLCTDCHGLDALFRFKFYHDPEERVEKRSGPFIPINLKEKLLEQD
;
A
#
# COMPACT_ATOMS: atom_id res chain seq x y z
N LYS A 1 17.00 -1.83 5.25
CA LYS A 1 16.69 -0.94 4.10
C LYS A 1 15.68 -1.63 3.20
N THR A 2 14.70 -0.90 2.67
CA THR A 2 13.48 -1.40 2.01
C THR A 2 13.09 -0.46 0.87
N ASP A 3 12.03 -0.73 0.11
CA ASP A 3 11.52 0.20 -0.92
C ASP A 3 11.27 1.64 -0.40
N HIS A 4 10.95 1.80 0.89
CA HIS A 4 10.74 3.09 1.55
C HIS A 4 12.02 3.70 2.15
N ASP A 5 13.20 3.13 1.88
CA ASP A 5 14.48 3.78 2.14
C ASP A 5 14.91 4.58 0.91
N LEU A 6 14.50 5.85 0.88
CA LEU A 6 14.72 6.72 -0.27
C LEU A 6 16.19 7.06 -0.49
N ASN A 7 17.08 6.80 0.48
CA ASN A 7 18.54 6.91 0.23
C ASN A 7 19.01 5.93 -0.86
N ILE A 8 18.22 4.89 -1.16
CA ILE A 8 18.52 3.90 -2.18
C ILE A 8 17.57 4.05 -3.37
N THR A 9 16.26 4.11 -3.11
CA THR A 9 15.28 4.03 -4.19
C THR A 9 15.05 5.35 -4.90
N ALA A 10 15.34 6.48 -4.25
CA ALA A 10 15.17 7.80 -4.81
C ALA A 10 16.07 8.85 -4.12
N PRO A 11 17.41 8.74 -4.23
CA PRO A 11 18.36 9.55 -3.45
C PRO A 11 18.26 11.06 -3.74
N GLU A 12 17.84 11.42 -4.95
CA GLU A 12 17.67 12.81 -5.38
C GLU A 12 16.25 13.37 -5.12
N TYR A 13 15.35 12.54 -4.58
CA TYR A 13 14.00 13.00 -4.30
C TYR A 13 13.98 14.01 -3.16
N LYS A 14 13.14 15.04 -3.28
CA LYS A 14 13.10 16.14 -2.32
C LYS A 14 11.81 16.13 -1.52
N ASN A 15 11.92 16.45 -0.24
CA ASN A 15 10.77 16.74 0.60
C ASN A 15 10.14 18.10 0.25
N ASN A 16 9.05 18.47 0.92
CA ASN A 16 8.30 19.69 0.66
C ASN A 16 9.07 21.00 0.94
N ILE A 17 10.26 20.93 1.55
CA ILE A 17 11.17 22.07 1.76
C ILE A 17 12.45 21.98 0.91
N GLY A 18 12.53 21.01 0.00
CA GLY A 18 13.61 20.91 -0.99
C GLY A 18 14.82 20.09 -0.56
N GLU A 19 14.75 19.38 0.57
CA GLU A 19 15.84 18.55 1.08
C GLU A 19 15.76 17.11 0.56
N THR A 20 16.89 16.56 0.19
CA THR A 20 17.10 15.15 -0.18
C THR A 20 17.11 14.22 1.05
N PRO A 21 17.00 12.89 0.87
CA PRO A 21 17.28 11.90 1.91
C PRO A 21 18.64 12.09 2.61
N ALA A 22 19.67 12.52 1.87
CA ALA A 22 21.00 12.75 2.44
C ALA A 22 21.04 13.97 3.37
N GLU A 23 20.26 15.01 3.06
CA GLU A 23 20.18 16.26 3.84
C GLU A 23 19.25 16.13 5.05
N SER A 24 18.07 15.53 4.85
CA SER A 24 17.02 15.43 5.87
C SER A 24 17.06 14.11 6.68
N GLY A 25 17.89 13.16 6.25
CA GLY A 25 17.95 11.81 6.77
C GLY A 25 16.84 10.89 6.23
N ALA A 26 16.97 9.58 6.50
CA ALA A 26 16.04 8.55 6.02
C ALA A 26 14.57 8.80 6.43
N CYS A 27 14.36 9.45 7.57
CA CYS A 27 13.03 9.78 8.09
C CYS A 27 12.53 11.15 7.57
N GLY A 28 13.44 12.09 7.30
CA GLY A 28 13.13 13.50 7.03
C GLY A 28 12.40 13.73 5.72
N VAL A 29 12.49 12.77 4.79
CA VAL A 29 11.73 12.81 3.55
C VAL A 29 10.22 12.64 3.81
N CYS A 30 9.83 11.95 4.88
CA CYS A 30 8.43 11.75 5.26
C CYS A 30 8.03 12.56 6.51
N HIS A 31 8.96 12.77 7.44
CA HIS A 31 8.75 13.34 8.77
C HIS A 31 9.64 14.57 8.98
N GLN A 32 9.06 15.76 8.81
CA GLN A 32 9.72 17.04 9.02
C GLN A 32 9.63 17.43 10.50
N VAL A 33 10.71 17.26 11.26
CA VAL A 33 10.70 17.52 12.71
C VAL A 33 10.66 19.01 13.04
N HIS A 34 11.25 19.85 12.19
CA HIS A 34 11.29 21.30 12.37
C HIS A 34 10.43 22.01 11.34
N ASN A 35 9.54 22.90 11.80
CA ASN A 35 8.69 23.74 10.96
C ASN A 35 7.84 22.96 9.95
N SER A 36 7.33 21.78 10.34
CA SER A 36 6.47 20.99 9.46
C SER A 36 5.26 21.78 8.98
N ARG A 37 5.13 21.91 7.66
CA ARG A 37 3.93 22.47 7.03
C ARG A 37 2.67 21.72 7.44
N PHE A 38 2.78 20.40 7.63
CA PHE A 38 1.68 19.52 7.99
C PHE A 38 1.95 18.85 9.35
N LYS A 39 1.42 19.45 10.43
CA LYS A 39 1.60 18.93 11.79
C LYS A 39 1.16 17.48 11.97
N PHE A 40 0.17 17.02 11.20
CA PHE A 40 -0.28 15.63 11.23
C PHE A 40 0.87 14.69 10.84
N LYS A 41 1.32 13.88 11.81
CA LYS A 41 2.46 12.95 11.64
C LYS A 41 3.74 13.63 11.13
N LEU A 42 3.88 14.94 11.32
CA LEU A 42 5.02 15.73 10.82
C LEU A 42 5.21 15.58 9.30
N TRP A 43 4.13 15.42 8.53
CA TRP A 43 4.21 15.03 7.13
C TRP A 43 5.00 16.03 6.27
N ALA A 44 6.02 15.53 5.58
CA ALA A 44 6.98 16.30 4.78
C ALA A 44 6.71 16.26 3.27
N GLN A 45 5.51 15.83 2.87
CA GLN A 45 5.14 15.62 1.46
C GLN A 45 3.77 16.24 1.18
N GLY A 46 3.31 16.19 -0.07
CA GLY A 46 1.95 16.58 -0.44
C GLY A 46 0.92 15.49 -0.17
N PHE A 47 -0.31 15.72 -0.62
CA PHE A 47 -1.41 14.74 -0.55
C PHE A 47 -1.84 14.40 -1.98
N GLY A 48 -1.87 13.11 -2.30
CA GLY A 48 -2.35 12.60 -3.58
C GLY A 48 -3.86 12.39 -3.59
N ASN A 49 -4.34 11.71 -4.62
CA ASN A 49 -5.77 11.45 -4.82
C ASN A 49 -6.36 10.55 -3.71
N GLY A 50 -7.58 10.84 -3.26
CA GLY A 50 -8.31 9.98 -2.34
C GLY A 50 -9.33 10.73 -1.48
N LYS A 51 -10.15 9.98 -0.73
CA LYS A 51 -11.15 10.55 0.20
C LYS A 51 -10.73 10.49 1.67
N LYS A 52 -9.64 9.78 1.99
CA LYS A 52 -9.18 9.50 3.36
C LYS A 52 -7.73 9.98 3.50
N LEU A 53 -7.45 10.76 4.55
CA LEU A 53 -6.13 11.38 4.76
C LEU A 53 -4.98 10.38 4.68
N MET A 54 -5.11 9.23 5.35
CA MET A 54 -4.09 8.19 5.35
C MET A 54 -3.78 7.64 3.95
N ASN A 55 -4.79 7.48 3.09
CA ASN A 55 -4.57 7.01 1.71
C ASN A 55 -3.94 8.12 0.85
N MET A 56 -4.34 9.38 1.05
CA MET A 56 -3.79 10.51 0.29
C MET A 56 -2.28 10.67 0.53
N MET A 57 -1.80 10.38 1.74
CA MET A 57 -0.35 10.39 2.03
C MET A 57 0.39 9.37 1.17
N CYS A 58 -0.10 8.12 1.09
CA CYS A 58 0.50 7.08 0.26
C CYS A 58 0.40 7.42 -1.24
N ASN A 59 -0.77 7.87 -1.68
CA ASN A 59 -1.05 8.17 -3.08
C ASN A 59 -0.33 9.41 -3.60
N TYR A 60 0.32 10.21 -2.76
CA TYR A 60 1.18 11.28 -3.24
C TYR A 60 2.36 10.70 -4.02
N CYS A 61 3.08 9.76 -3.40
CA CYS A 61 4.19 9.04 -4.03
C CYS A 61 3.69 7.94 -4.98
N HIS A 62 2.67 7.18 -4.57
CA HIS A 62 2.07 6.11 -5.37
C HIS A 62 0.98 6.66 -6.31
N SER A 63 1.40 7.52 -7.23
CA SER A 63 0.57 8.05 -8.31
C SER A 63 1.33 8.01 -9.63
N LYS A 64 0.60 8.22 -10.74
CA LYS A 64 1.20 8.17 -12.10
C LYS A 64 2.39 9.12 -12.25
N ASP A 65 2.32 10.27 -11.57
CA ASP A 65 3.34 11.33 -11.61
C ASP A 65 4.26 11.32 -10.39
N GLY A 66 3.96 10.48 -9.39
CA GLY A 66 4.74 10.36 -8.15
C GLY A 66 5.99 9.50 -8.33
N ILE A 67 6.91 9.60 -7.37
CA ILE A 67 8.18 8.85 -7.41
C ILE A 67 8.00 7.33 -7.37
N ALA A 68 6.90 6.85 -6.80
CA ALA A 68 6.58 5.43 -6.69
C ALA A 68 5.60 4.98 -7.80
N LYS A 69 5.60 5.65 -8.97
CA LYS A 69 4.72 5.33 -10.11
C LYS A 69 4.81 3.88 -10.60
N ASN A 70 5.97 3.25 -10.43
CA ASN A 70 6.19 1.85 -10.81
C ASN A 70 5.68 0.86 -9.74
N LYS A 71 5.21 1.36 -8.60
CA LYS A 71 4.72 0.58 -7.45
C LYS A 71 3.28 0.93 -7.10
N ILE A 72 2.49 1.41 -8.06
CA ILE A 72 1.05 1.63 -7.87
C ILE A 72 0.35 0.26 -7.97
N PRO A 73 -0.39 -0.20 -6.95
CA PRO A 73 -1.16 -1.44 -7.08
C PRO A 73 -2.22 -1.30 -8.17
N LYS A 74 -2.43 -2.34 -8.99
CA LYS A 74 -3.47 -2.30 -10.04
C LYS A 74 -4.87 -2.09 -9.43
N ILE A 75 -5.11 -2.64 -8.23
CA ILE A 75 -6.34 -2.47 -7.46
C ILE A 75 -5.97 -2.27 -5.98
N TYR A 76 -6.43 -1.16 -5.38
CA TYR A 76 -6.11 -0.78 -3.99
C TYR A 76 -7.31 -0.21 -3.21
N THR A 77 -8.52 -0.36 -3.75
CA THR A 77 -9.74 0.14 -3.10
C THR A 77 -10.31 -0.90 -2.14
N HIS A 78 -10.81 -0.40 -1.01
CA HIS A 78 -11.63 -1.17 -0.07
C HIS A 78 -13.03 -0.55 -0.02
N PRO A 79 -14.09 -1.34 0.17
CA PRO A 79 -15.46 -0.82 0.29
C PRO A 79 -15.56 0.22 1.41
N ASP A 80 -16.23 1.34 1.11
CA ASP A 80 -16.60 2.33 2.11
C ASP A 80 -17.93 1.95 2.76
N GLY A 81 -18.12 2.30 4.04
CA GLY A 81 -19.39 2.10 4.74
C GLY A 81 -19.61 0.70 5.28
N MET A 82 -18.58 -0.16 5.22
CA MET A 82 -18.56 -1.41 5.98
C MET A 82 -18.28 -1.06 7.44
N LEU A 83 -19.08 -1.58 8.37
CA LEU A 83 -18.89 -1.41 9.83
C LEU A 83 -17.70 -2.27 10.30
N ILE A 84 -16.49 -1.88 9.92
CA ILE A 84 -15.27 -2.56 10.35
C ILE A 84 -14.93 -2.03 11.74
N THR A 85 -14.93 -2.93 12.73
CA THR A 85 -14.47 -2.68 14.09
C THR A 85 -13.15 -3.39 14.33
N ASN A 86 -12.21 -2.74 15.01
CA ASN A 86 -10.94 -3.33 15.42
C ASN A 86 -10.81 -3.42 16.95
N GLU A 87 -11.94 -3.46 17.66
CA GLU A 87 -11.97 -3.56 19.11
C GLU A 87 -11.12 -4.75 19.60
N GLY A 88 -10.23 -4.49 20.56
CA GLY A 88 -9.27 -5.49 21.07
C GLY A 88 -8.01 -5.66 20.21
N LYS A 89 -8.04 -5.20 18.95
CA LYS A 89 -6.91 -5.14 18.00
C LYS A 89 -6.37 -3.72 17.79
N ASP A 90 -6.90 -2.72 18.48
CA ASP A 90 -6.46 -1.32 18.44
C ASP A 90 -5.32 -1.00 19.43
N ILE A 91 -4.76 -2.02 20.08
CA ILE A 91 -3.70 -1.88 21.07
C ILE A 91 -2.33 -1.95 20.41
N LYS A 92 -1.65 -0.80 20.34
CA LYS A 92 -0.31 -0.68 19.75
C LYS A 92 0.68 -1.61 20.46
N GLY A 93 1.47 -2.34 19.68
CA GLY A 93 2.49 -3.26 20.17
C GLY A 93 2.03 -4.71 20.33
N LYS A 94 0.72 -5.00 20.20
CA LYS A 94 0.25 -6.39 20.11
C LYS A 94 0.54 -6.99 18.72
N PRO A 95 0.75 -8.32 18.63
CA PRO A 95 0.99 -9.01 17.35
C PRO A 95 -0.13 -8.87 16.32
N ASP A 96 -1.36 -8.65 16.78
CA ASP A 96 -2.55 -8.48 15.96
C ASP A 96 -3.05 -7.02 15.90
N TYR A 97 -2.16 -6.07 16.23
CA TYR A 97 -2.46 -4.65 16.12
C TYR A 97 -2.93 -4.30 14.70
N PHE A 98 -4.14 -3.79 14.58
CA PHE A 98 -4.80 -3.46 13.32
C PHE A 98 -5.43 -2.07 13.43
N PRO A 99 -4.73 -0.97 13.10
CA PRO A 99 -5.28 0.36 13.23
C PRO A 99 -6.30 0.65 12.12
N ILE A 100 -7.44 1.22 12.48
CA ILE A 100 -8.37 1.82 11.53
C ILE A 100 -8.48 3.32 11.77
N TYR A 101 -8.83 4.03 10.70
CA TYR A 101 -8.74 5.48 10.67
C TYR A 101 -10.03 6.09 10.16
N ASN A 102 -10.40 7.24 10.73
CA ASN A 102 -11.48 8.05 10.19
C ASN A 102 -11.01 8.85 8.95
N LYS A 103 -11.93 9.63 8.35
CA LYS A 103 -11.63 10.39 7.13
C LYS A 103 -10.46 11.37 7.28
N VAL A 104 -10.27 11.93 8.48
CA VAL A 104 -9.20 12.88 8.80
C VAL A 104 -7.93 12.20 9.34
N GLY A 105 -7.83 10.87 9.25
CA GLY A 105 -6.63 10.11 9.62
C GLY A 105 -6.42 9.92 11.12
N ALA A 106 -7.39 10.27 11.96
CA ALA A 106 -7.33 9.93 13.38
C ALA A 106 -7.68 8.44 13.58
N LEU A 107 -7.03 7.80 14.54
CA LEU A 107 -7.38 6.44 14.95
C LEU A 107 -8.82 6.41 15.47
N THR A 108 -9.52 5.33 15.17
CA THR A 108 -10.89 5.09 15.63
C THR A 108 -11.09 3.59 15.83
N THR A 109 -12.14 3.20 16.55
CA THR A 109 -12.48 1.79 16.78
C THR A 109 -13.48 1.26 15.76
N VAL A 110 -14.23 2.15 15.10
CA VAL A 110 -15.14 1.80 13.98
C VAL A 110 -14.87 2.72 12.80
N GLY A 111 -14.59 2.14 11.63
CA GLY A 111 -14.18 2.93 10.48
C GLY A 111 -13.99 2.10 9.22
N ASN A 112 -13.11 2.58 8.34
CA ASN A 112 -12.78 1.86 7.12
C ASN A 112 -11.30 1.52 7.06
N ILE A 113 -10.97 0.48 6.31
CA ILE A 113 -9.58 0.13 6.00
C ILE A 113 -8.93 1.24 5.16
N SER A 114 -7.67 1.49 5.46
CA SER A 114 -6.76 2.39 4.74
C SER A 114 -5.42 1.68 4.54
N CYS A 115 -4.56 2.19 3.67
CA CYS A 115 -3.22 1.61 3.43
C CYS A 115 -2.47 1.25 4.73
N PRO A 116 -2.37 2.14 5.75
CA PRO A 116 -1.61 1.84 6.97
C PRO A 116 -2.28 0.86 7.95
N SER A 117 -3.54 0.47 7.70
CA SER A 117 -4.21 -0.57 8.48
C SER A 117 -3.48 -1.90 8.34
N CYS A 118 -3.08 -2.24 7.11
CA CYS A 118 -2.34 -3.46 6.81
C CYS A 118 -0.85 -3.20 6.61
N HIS A 119 -0.46 -2.05 6.05
CA HIS A 119 0.94 -1.73 5.77
C HIS A 119 1.58 -0.87 6.87
N ASP A 120 2.77 -1.24 7.31
CA ASP A 120 3.66 -0.42 8.12
C ASP A 120 4.92 -0.09 7.33
N VAL A 121 5.03 1.14 6.85
CA VAL A 121 6.16 1.62 6.05
C VAL A 121 7.51 1.48 6.75
N HIS A 122 7.53 1.27 8.07
CA HIS A 122 8.75 1.08 8.86
C HIS A 122 9.16 -0.39 9.02
N GLN A 123 8.34 -1.34 8.57
CA GLN A 123 8.59 -2.77 8.68
C GLN A 123 8.58 -3.38 7.29
N TRP A 124 9.50 -4.29 6.95
CA TRP A 124 9.45 -4.95 5.64
C TRP A 124 8.57 -6.21 5.65
N ASN A 125 8.73 -7.03 6.67
CA ASN A 125 8.17 -8.36 6.76
C ASN A 125 7.60 -8.60 8.17
N PRO A 126 6.34 -9.06 8.30
CA PRO A 126 5.72 -9.28 9.61
C PRO A 126 6.25 -10.50 10.36
N ARG A 127 6.93 -11.44 9.69
CA ARG A 127 7.51 -12.64 10.33
C ARG A 127 8.86 -12.36 11.00
N PHE A 128 9.61 -11.40 10.48
CA PHE A 128 11.00 -11.17 10.89
C PHE A 128 11.21 -9.69 11.18
N PHE A 129 11.35 -9.36 12.46
CA PHE A 129 11.77 -8.03 12.89
C PHE A 129 13.28 -7.89 12.73
N ARG A 130 13.72 -7.71 11.48
CA ARG A 130 15.13 -7.54 11.12
C ARG A 130 15.34 -6.27 10.31
N ILE A 131 16.49 -5.65 10.52
CA ILE A 131 16.97 -4.57 9.67
C ILE A 131 17.25 -5.18 8.29
N GLY A 132 16.58 -4.68 7.24
CA GLY A 132 16.76 -5.21 5.89
C GLY A 132 18.20 -5.01 5.38
N ASP A 133 18.66 -5.91 4.51
CA ASP A 133 20.06 -6.17 4.13
C ASP A 133 20.80 -5.06 3.38
N GLY A 134 20.23 -3.85 3.33
CA GLY A 134 20.87 -2.73 2.67
C GLY A 134 20.58 -2.60 1.18
N VAL A 135 19.83 -3.55 0.62
CA VAL A 135 19.53 -3.67 -0.80
C VAL A 135 18.02 -3.59 -0.99
N ASN A 136 17.58 -2.94 -2.06
CA ASN A 136 16.18 -2.96 -2.40
C ASN A 136 15.81 -4.33 -3.01
N VAL A 137 14.80 -4.99 -2.47
CA VAL A 137 14.34 -6.31 -2.90
C VAL A 137 12.85 -6.24 -3.21
N GLU A 138 12.45 -6.91 -4.29
CA GLU A 138 11.03 -6.94 -4.67
C GLU A 138 10.20 -7.66 -3.60
N GLY A 139 9.07 -7.05 -3.26
CA GLY A 139 8.14 -7.61 -2.31
C GLY A 139 7.14 -8.61 -2.93
N THR A 140 6.44 -9.33 -2.06
CA THR A 140 5.35 -10.28 -2.36
C THR A 140 4.12 -9.92 -1.53
N SER A 141 3.01 -10.61 -1.79
CA SER A 141 1.77 -10.50 -0.98
C SER A 141 1.93 -10.97 0.47
N GLU A 142 3.03 -11.64 0.84
CA GLU A 142 3.33 -12.05 2.21
C GLU A 142 4.34 -11.14 2.94
N ASN A 143 4.90 -10.15 2.24
CA ASN A 143 5.80 -9.14 2.81
C ASN A 143 5.40 -7.74 2.30
N SER A 144 6.29 -6.90 1.77
CA SER A 144 5.92 -5.58 1.22
C SER A 144 5.23 -4.69 2.24
N PHE A 145 5.87 -4.55 3.39
CA PHE A 145 5.39 -3.70 4.48
C PHE A 145 4.18 -4.21 5.24
N LEU A 146 3.83 -5.48 5.18
CA LEU A 146 2.74 -5.98 6.03
C LEU A 146 3.07 -5.84 7.53
N ARG A 147 2.08 -5.34 8.29
CA ARG A 147 2.11 -5.15 9.75
C ARG A 147 2.05 -6.48 10.48
N ALA A 148 1.18 -7.37 10.04
CA ALA A 148 0.96 -8.70 10.59
C ALA A 148 0.74 -9.71 9.45
N GLN A 149 0.93 -10.99 9.74
CA GLN A 149 0.61 -12.05 8.79
C GLN A 149 -0.90 -12.09 8.55
N THR A 150 -1.31 -12.45 7.32
CA THR A 150 -2.71 -12.41 6.87
C THR A 150 -3.70 -13.09 7.81
N TYR A 151 -3.33 -14.23 8.41
CA TYR A 151 -4.20 -14.97 9.33
C TYR A 151 -4.37 -14.32 10.71
N ASN A 152 -3.58 -13.30 11.03
CA ASN A 152 -3.73 -12.49 12.25
C ASN A 152 -4.49 -11.18 11.98
N LEU A 153 -4.82 -10.88 10.71
CA LEU A 153 -5.54 -9.66 10.35
C LEU A 153 -7.02 -9.81 10.67
N LEU A 154 -7.65 -8.67 10.91
CA LEU A 154 -9.07 -8.52 11.26
C LEU A 154 -10.05 -9.26 10.33
N CYS A 155 -9.64 -9.59 9.11
CA CYS A 155 -10.46 -10.31 8.12
C CYS A 155 -10.98 -11.66 8.65
N THR A 156 -10.18 -12.38 9.46
CA THR A 156 -10.54 -13.70 10.00
C THR A 156 -11.71 -13.61 10.99
N ASP A 157 -11.94 -12.44 11.59
CA ASP A 157 -12.97 -12.27 12.61
C ASP A 157 -14.38 -12.40 12.02
N CYS A 158 -14.53 -12.11 10.71
CA CYS A 158 -15.80 -12.30 9.99
C CYS A 158 -15.74 -13.42 8.94
N HIS A 159 -14.60 -13.64 8.29
CA HIS A 159 -14.48 -14.62 7.20
C HIS A 159 -13.89 -15.96 7.64
N GLY A 160 -13.45 -16.11 8.89
CA GLY A 160 -12.77 -17.31 9.36
C GLY A 160 -11.54 -17.66 8.50
N LEU A 161 -11.32 -18.94 8.25
CA LEU A 161 -10.20 -19.43 7.44
C LEU A 161 -10.30 -19.04 5.95
N ASP A 162 -11.50 -18.70 5.45
CA ASP A 162 -11.70 -18.21 4.07
C ASP A 162 -11.01 -16.86 3.82
N ALA A 163 -10.70 -16.11 4.89
CA ALA A 163 -9.96 -14.85 4.82
C ALA A 163 -8.63 -14.99 4.08
N LEU A 164 -7.92 -16.12 4.22
CA LEU A 164 -6.64 -16.35 3.56
C LEU A 164 -6.80 -16.46 2.03
N PHE A 165 -7.82 -17.19 1.57
CA PHE A 165 -8.10 -17.34 0.14
C PHE A 165 -8.55 -16.02 -0.47
N ARG A 166 -9.45 -15.30 0.21
CA ARG A 166 -9.88 -13.96 -0.20
C ARG A 166 -8.71 -12.99 -0.28
N PHE A 167 -7.84 -12.97 0.74
CA PHE A 167 -6.69 -12.09 0.74
C PHE A 167 -5.80 -12.36 -0.48
N LYS A 168 -5.44 -13.62 -0.73
CA LYS A 168 -4.63 -14.02 -1.88
C LYS A 168 -5.28 -13.61 -3.19
N PHE A 169 -6.57 -13.94 -3.38
CA PHE A 169 -7.32 -13.54 -4.56
C PHE A 169 -7.36 -12.02 -4.75
N TYR A 170 -7.66 -11.26 -3.68
CA TYR A 170 -7.83 -9.81 -3.80
C TYR A 170 -6.52 -9.03 -3.95
N HIS A 171 -5.38 -9.63 -3.59
CA HIS A 171 -4.04 -9.03 -3.66
C HIS A 171 -3.15 -9.66 -4.74
N ASP A 172 -3.69 -10.57 -5.55
CA ASP A 172 -3.09 -11.00 -6.81
C ASP A 172 -3.81 -10.29 -7.97
N PRO A 173 -3.18 -9.29 -8.61
CA PRO A 173 -3.79 -8.58 -9.72
C PRO A 173 -4.05 -9.47 -10.94
N GLU A 174 -3.31 -10.57 -11.12
CA GLU A 174 -3.50 -11.48 -12.26
C GLU A 174 -4.74 -12.36 -12.11
N GLU A 175 -5.13 -12.66 -10.87
CA GLU A 175 -6.36 -13.39 -10.56
C GLU A 175 -7.60 -12.49 -10.62
N ARG A 176 -7.45 -11.16 -10.51
CA ARG A 176 -8.56 -10.21 -10.52
C ARG A 176 -8.88 -9.56 -11.86
N VAL A 177 -7.91 -9.54 -12.77
CA VAL A 177 -8.12 -9.01 -14.12
C VAL A 177 -8.64 -10.16 -14.97
N GLU A 178 -9.73 -9.94 -15.72
CA GLU A 178 -10.22 -10.94 -16.67
C GLU A 178 -9.06 -11.42 -17.56
N LYS A 179 -8.69 -12.69 -17.39
CA LYS A 179 -7.81 -13.37 -18.34
C LYS A 179 -8.60 -13.40 -19.65
N ARG A 180 -8.14 -12.69 -20.69
CA ARG A 180 -8.75 -12.75 -22.03
C ARG A 180 -8.90 -14.23 -22.39
N SER A 181 -10.14 -14.71 -22.35
CA SER A 181 -10.50 -16.07 -22.72
C SER A 181 -11.00 -16.02 -24.15
N GLY A 182 -10.10 -16.31 -25.09
CA GLY A 182 -10.45 -16.47 -26.50
C GLY A 182 -9.23 -16.87 -27.32
N PRO A 183 -9.37 -17.75 -28.33
CA PRO A 183 -8.24 -18.15 -29.15
C PRO A 183 -7.73 -16.96 -29.97
N PHE A 184 -6.41 -16.84 -30.07
CA PHE A 184 -5.74 -15.84 -30.89
C PHE A 184 -6.03 -16.13 -32.38
N ILE A 185 -6.78 -15.23 -33.03
CA ILE A 185 -6.92 -15.23 -34.49
C ILE A 185 -5.99 -14.13 -35.04
N PRO A 186 -4.90 -14.48 -35.76
CA PRO A 186 -4.03 -13.49 -36.37
C PRO A 186 -4.79 -12.65 -37.41
N ILE A 187 -4.46 -11.37 -37.51
CA ILE A 187 -5.11 -10.40 -38.42
C ILE A 187 -5.15 -10.89 -39.88
N ASN A 188 -4.17 -11.69 -40.29
CA ASN A 188 -4.03 -12.24 -41.64
C ASN A 188 -5.03 -13.38 -41.97
N LEU A 189 -5.88 -13.81 -41.03
CA LEU A 189 -6.96 -14.78 -41.28
C LEU A 189 -8.34 -14.13 -41.50
N LYS A 190 -8.51 -12.84 -41.18
CA LYS A 190 -9.79 -12.14 -41.37
C LYS A 190 -10.08 -11.88 -42.85
N GLU A 191 -9.06 -11.64 -43.66
CA GLU A 191 -9.22 -11.37 -45.09
C GLU A 191 -9.57 -12.63 -45.89
N LYS A 192 -9.11 -13.82 -45.47
CA LYS A 192 -9.44 -15.09 -46.14
C LYS A 192 -10.84 -15.65 -45.84
N LEU A 193 -11.52 -15.13 -44.83
CA LEU A 193 -12.86 -15.60 -44.44
C LEU A 193 -13.98 -14.68 -44.96
N LEU A 194 -13.63 -13.58 -45.64
CA LEU A 194 -14.58 -12.64 -46.26
C LEU A 194 -14.60 -12.74 -47.80
N GLU A 195 -13.86 -13.67 -48.39
CA GLU A 195 -13.84 -13.96 -49.84
C GLU A 195 -14.60 -15.26 -50.22
N GLN A 196 -15.39 -15.83 -49.30
CA GLN A 196 -16.18 -17.04 -49.55
C GLN A 196 -17.69 -16.86 -49.51
N ASP A 197 -18.19 -15.63 -49.65
CA ASP A 197 -19.61 -15.34 -49.92
C ASP A 197 -19.75 -14.35 -51.09
#